data_AF-A0A3B3H2S5-F1
#
_entry.id   AF-A0A3B3H2S5-F1
#
_cell.length_a   1.000
_cell.length_b   1.000
_cell.length_c   1.000
_cell.angle_alpha   90.00
_cell.angle_beta   90.00
_cell.angle_gamma   90.00
#
_symmetry.space_group_name_H-M   'P 1'
#
loop_
_entity.id
_entity.type
_entity.pdbx_description
1 polymer ?
#
loop_
_entity_poly.entity_id
_entity_poly.type
_entity_poly.pdbx_seq_one_letter_code
_entity_poly.pdbx_strand_id
1 'polypeptide(L)'
;MEHTEVASVKMDKDFDDIDSEGRWRKLYSEIRNQSHECSYKVAKYPENRNRNRYRDVSPFDHSRVKLENTENDYINASLVVMEEAQRSYILTQGPLRNTCGHFWLMIWEQKTKAVIMLNRVIEKGSEKCAPYWPTAEEKEMAFKDTCFLVTLISEDIKSYYTTRILELQNLSTGEKRKIYHFHYTTWPDFGVPESPASFLNFLFKVRESGALEVDHGPAVVHCSAGIGRSGTFSLVDTCLVLMEKRKEPFSVDIKSILLNMREYRMGLIQTPDQLRFSYMAVLEGAKLIRGDASIQNQWRELSREDQEPAVEPPALTPTQARSPTEQYNGNQRGGQPETGGEYRLDCKEPSQSPFKEQELDGNTTHKRRREDSISKSGTTKTPQSKSRTNDSERKRKSLGCICCT
;
A
#
# COMPACT_ATOMS: atom_id res chain seq x y z
N MET A 1 -32.78 10.69 14.64
CA MET A 1 -32.29 9.75 15.68
C MET A 1 -32.53 8.32 15.24
N GLU A 2 -33.77 7.91 14.95
CA GLU A 2 -34.12 6.53 14.56
C GLU A 2 -33.35 5.99 13.33
N HIS A 3 -33.25 6.76 12.23
CA HIS A 3 -32.48 6.35 11.04
C HIS A 3 -30.98 6.19 11.29
N THR A 4 -30.40 7.01 12.17
CA THR A 4 -28.97 6.99 12.51
C THR A 4 -28.64 5.76 13.36
N GLU A 5 -29.53 5.40 14.29
CA GLU A 5 -29.40 4.22 15.13
C GLU A 5 -29.51 2.93 14.31
N VAL A 6 -30.48 2.86 13.38
CA VAL A 6 -30.65 1.70 12.47
C VAL A 6 -29.41 1.47 11.58
N ALA A 7 -28.81 2.55 11.04
CA ALA A 7 -27.61 2.43 10.22
C ALA A 7 -26.37 1.99 11.03
N SER A 8 -26.24 2.45 12.27
CA SER A 8 -25.17 1.99 13.19
C SER A 8 -25.31 0.49 13.46
N VAL A 9 -26.52 0.05 13.83
CA VAL A 9 -26.83 -1.37 14.10
C VAL A 9 -26.54 -2.25 12.88
N LYS A 10 -26.77 -1.73 11.67
CA LYS A 10 -26.45 -2.46 10.43
C LYS A 10 -24.95 -2.67 10.25
N MET A 11 -24.11 -1.65 10.45
CA MET A 11 -22.66 -1.78 10.28
C MET A 11 -22.04 -2.74 11.31
N ASP A 12 -22.47 -2.64 12.57
CA ASP A 12 -22.07 -3.54 13.65
C ASP A 12 -22.48 -4.98 13.31
N LYS A 13 -23.73 -5.19 12.85
CA LYS A 13 -24.23 -6.50 12.43
C LYS A 13 -23.51 -7.08 11.21
N ASP A 14 -23.26 -6.27 10.18
CA ASP A 14 -22.55 -6.71 8.98
C ASP A 14 -21.15 -7.24 9.34
N PHE A 15 -20.46 -6.59 10.30
CA PHE A 15 -19.19 -7.08 10.83
C PHE A 15 -19.35 -8.41 11.57
N ASP A 16 -20.28 -8.49 12.53
CA ASP A 16 -20.52 -9.70 13.33
C ASP A 16 -20.90 -10.91 12.45
N ASP A 17 -21.71 -10.69 11.42
CA ASP A 17 -22.12 -11.71 10.45
C ASP A 17 -20.94 -12.21 9.58
N ILE A 18 -19.96 -11.34 9.27
CA ILE A 18 -18.75 -11.76 8.56
C ILE A 18 -17.80 -12.49 9.51
N ASP A 19 -17.69 -12.02 10.76
CA ASP A 19 -16.73 -12.52 11.74
C ASP A 19 -17.11 -13.90 12.28
N SER A 20 -18.38 -14.05 12.70
CA SER A 20 -18.92 -15.32 13.20
C SER A 20 -18.87 -16.45 12.16
N GLU A 21 -19.03 -16.10 10.88
CA GLU A 21 -18.98 -17.05 9.76
C GLU A 21 -17.57 -17.22 9.17
N GLY A 22 -16.56 -16.50 9.67
CA GLY A 22 -15.17 -16.58 9.18
C GLY A 22 -15.00 -16.16 7.72
N ARG A 23 -15.85 -15.25 7.20
CA ARG A 23 -15.94 -14.89 5.78
C ARG A 23 -14.91 -13.85 5.31
N TRP A 24 -13.98 -13.40 6.15
CA TRP A 24 -12.98 -12.38 5.80
C TRP A 24 -12.13 -12.74 4.57
N ARG A 25 -11.70 -14.00 4.44
CA ARG A 25 -10.93 -14.45 3.26
C ARG A 25 -11.74 -14.33 1.96
N LYS A 26 -13.04 -14.65 2.04
CA LYS A 26 -13.96 -14.57 0.90
C LYS A 26 -14.15 -13.10 0.50
N LEU A 27 -14.50 -12.23 1.44
CA LEU A 27 -14.67 -10.80 1.19
C LEU A 27 -13.40 -10.15 0.63
N TYR A 28 -12.24 -10.46 1.20
CA TYR A 28 -10.95 -9.98 0.70
C TYR A 28 -10.69 -10.42 -0.75
N SER A 29 -11.00 -11.68 -1.06
CA SER A 29 -10.85 -12.22 -2.42
C SER A 29 -11.82 -11.57 -3.41
N GLU A 30 -13.06 -11.30 -2.98
CA GLU A 30 -14.05 -10.56 -3.80
C GLU A 30 -13.55 -9.15 -4.13
N ILE A 31 -13.02 -8.42 -3.16
CA ILE A 31 -12.45 -7.08 -3.37
C ILE A 31 -11.28 -7.14 -4.33
N ARG A 32 -10.38 -8.13 -4.17
CA ARG A 32 -9.26 -8.34 -5.10
C ARG A 32 -9.75 -8.59 -6.52
N ASN A 33 -10.77 -9.43 -6.70
CA ASN A 33 -11.32 -9.75 -8.02
C ASN A 33 -12.09 -8.57 -8.65
N GLN A 34 -12.65 -7.67 -7.83
CA GLN A 34 -13.36 -6.47 -8.27
C GLN A 34 -12.44 -5.26 -8.47
N SER A 35 -11.17 -5.34 -8.06
CA SER A 35 -10.23 -4.23 -8.19
C SER A 35 -9.87 -4.00 -9.65
N HIS A 36 -9.93 -2.75 -10.10
CA HIS A 36 -9.57 -2.38 -11.48
C HIS A 36 -8.07 -2.57 -11.73
N GLU A 37 -7.72 -3.06 -12.92
CA GLU A 37 -6.36 -3.06 -13.43
C GLU A 37 -6.14 -1.82 -14.31
N CYS A 38 -5.33 -0.88 -13.82
CA CYS A 38 -4.92 0.31 -14.57
C CYS A 38 -3.50 0.14 -15.14
N SER A 39 -3.16 0.94 -16.15
CA SER A 39 -1.81 0.96 -16.73
C SER A 39 -0.77 1.46 -15.73
N TYR A 40 0.41 0.84 -15.71
CA TYR A 40 1.59 1.23 -14.90
C TYR A 40 2.90 1.13 -15.73
N LYS A 41 2.83 1.46 -17.02
CA LYS A 41 3.91 1.25 -17.99
C LYS A 41 5.18 2.01 -17.61
N VAL A 42 5.05 3.26 -17.13
CA VAL A 42 6.21 4.10 -16.79
C VAL A 42 7.05 3.45 -15.68
N ALA A 43 6.40 2.82 -14.71
CA ALA A 43 7.06 2.11 -13.62
C ALA A 43 7.90 0.92 -14.09
N LYS A 44 7.64 0.38 -15.29
CA LYS A 44 8.33 -0.78 -15.87
C LYS A 44 9.42 -0.41 -16.88
N TYR A 45 9.64 0.88 -17.16
CA TYR A 45 10.75 1.29 -18.01
C TYR A 45 12.10 0.85 -17.40
N PRO A 46 13.07 0.39 -18.22
CA PRO A 46 14.35 -0.13 -17.73
C PRO A 46 15.08 0.83 -16.77
N GLU A 47 15.06 2.12 -17.07
CA GLU A 47 15.67 3.21 -16.28
C GLU A 47 15.02 3.40 -14.90
N ASN A 48 13.77 2.94 -14.72
CA ASN A 48 13.02 3.05 -13.46
C ASN A 48 13.15 1.80 -12.58
N ARG A 49 13.81 0.75 -13.06
CA ARG A 49 13.95 -0.53 -12.33
C ARG A 49 14.57 -0.34 -10.94
N ASN A 50 15.60 0.50 -10.83
CA ASN A 50 16.31 0.78 -9.57
C ASN A 50 15.58 1.81 -8.67
N ARG A 51 14.44 2.36 -9.11
CA ARG A 51 13.58 3.25 -8.31
C ARG A 51 12.40 2.50 -7.66
N ASN A 52 12.27 1.20 -7.93
CA ASN A 52 11.22 0.34 -7.40
C ASN A 52 11.78 -0.64 -6.37
N ARG A 53 11.26 -0.60 -5.14
CA ARG A 53 11.65 -1.54 -4.07
C ARG A 53 11.16 -2.96 -4.36
N TYR A 54 9.95 -3.08 -4.92
CA TYR A 54 9.31 -4.35 -5.24
C TYR A 54 8.92 -4.40 -6.72
N ARG A 55 9.17 -5.53 -7.36
CA ARG A 55 8.88 -5.73 -8.79
C ARG A 55 7.39 -5.76 -9.08
N ASP A 56 6.59 -6.20 -8.13
CA ASP A 56 5.15 -6.45 -8.20
C ASP A 56 4.30 -5.30 -7.63
N VAL A 57 4.93 -4.22 -7.13
CA VAL A 57 4.22 -3.04 -6.62
C VAL A 57 4.64 -1.81 -7.41
N SER A 58 3.70 -1.21 -8.14
CA SER A 58 3.97 -0.07 -9.02
C SER A 58 2.82 0.95 -8.96
N PRO A 59 3.08 2.25 -9.10
CA PRO A 59 2.03 3.24 -9.20
C PRO A 59 1.36 3.15 -10.58
N PHE A 60 0.07 3.42 -10.67
CA PHE A 60 -0.61 3.56 -11.96
C PHE A 60 -0.20 4.86 -12.66
N ASP A 61 -0.17 4.84 -13.99
CA ASP A 61 0.33 5.95 -14.80
C ASP A 61 -0.52 7.22 -14.63
N HIS A 62 -1.83 7.08 -14.40
CA HIS A 62 -2.77 8.20 -14.27
C HIS A 62 -2.72 8.89 -12.89
N SER A 63 -2.30 8.17 -11.85
CA SER A 63 -2.28 8.64 -10.47
C SER A 63 -0.88 8.78 -9.89
N ARG A 64 0.17 8.39 -10.63
CA ARG A 64 1.55 8.53 -10.14
C ARG A 64 1.90 9.99 -9.89
N VAL A 65 2.64 10.23 -8.82
CA VAL A 65 3.27 11.54 -8.61
C VAL A 65 4.42 11.68 -9.62
N LYS A 66 4.55 12.89 -10.20
CA LYS A 66 5.61 13.23 -11.14
C LYS A 66 6.50 14.27 -10.50
N LEU A 67 7.81 14.05 -10.54
CA LEU A 67 8.80 15.02 -10.08
C LEU A 67 9.09 16.02 -11.18
N GLU A 68 9.19 17.32 -10.84
CA GLU A 68 9.40 18.37 -11.84
C GLU A 68 10.88 18.75 -11.99
N ASN A 69 11.63 18.79 -10.89
CA ASN A 69 13.01 19.28 -10.88
C ASN A 69 14.07 18.16 -11.01
N THR A 70 13.86 17.22 -11.92
CA THR A 70 14.79 16.11 -12.18
C THR A 70 14.67 15.63 -13.63
N GLU A 71 15.73 15.04 -14.18
CA GLU A 71 15.74 14.50 -15.55
C GLU A 71 14.73 13.36 -15.75
N ASN A 72 14.45 12.61 -14.68
CA ASN A 72 13.52 11.49 -14.69
C ASN A 72 12.42 11.72 -13.63
N ASP A 73 11.21 12.03 -14.12
CA ASP A 73 10.04 12.39 -13.32
C ASP A 73 9.48 11.26 -12.43
N TYR A 74 10.08 10.06 -12.49
CA TYR A 74 9.53 8.88 -11.85
C TYR A 74 9.91 8.76 -10.37
N ILE A 75 8.87 8.58 -9.55
CA ILE A 75 8.93 8.08 -8.18
C ILE A 75 7.79 7.05 -7.97
N ASN A 76 8.03 5.99 -7.19
CA ASN A 76 6.99 5.01 -6.87
C ASN A 76 6.04 5.56 -5.79
N ALA A 77 5.19 6.49 -6.19
CA ALA A 77 4.19 7.13 -5.35
C ALA A 77 2.90 7.36 -6.14
N SER A 78 1.74 7.26 -5.47
CA SER A 78 0.43 7.48 -6.06
C SER A 78 -0.34 8.52 -5.27
N LEU A 79 -0.90 9.52 -5.95
CA LEU A 79 -1.86 10.45 -5.37
C LEU A 79 -3.24 9.77 -5.34
N VAL A 80 -3.76 9.51 -4.14
CA VAL A 80 -5.09 8.95 -3.89
C VAL A 80 -6.00 10.09 -3.46
N VAL A 81 -7.04 10.37 -4.25
CA VAL A 81 -7.97 11.48 -4.02
C VAL A 81 -9.33 10.94 -3.64
N MET A 82 -9.79 11.27 -2.44
CA MET A 82 -11.13 10.93 -1.94
C MET A 82 -11.98 12.19 -1.95
N GLU A 83 -12.59 12.49 -3.10
CA GLU A 83 -13.31 13.76 -3.34
C GLU A 83 -14.43 14.01 -2.33
N GLU A 84 -15.27 13.01 -2.06
CA GLU A 84 -16.37 13.13 -1.09
C GLU A 84 -15.85 13.41 0.34
N ALA A 85 -14.74 12.77 0.71
CA ALA A 85 -14.08 13.02 1.99
C ALA A 85 -13.33 14.36 2.01
N GLN A 86 -13.11 14.99 0.85
CA GLN A 86 -12.16 16.09 0.62
C GLN A 86 -10.81 15.79 1.29
N ARG A 87 -10.32 14.58 1.08
CA ARG A 87 -9.06 14.10 1.66
C ARG A 87 -8.20 13.51 0.57
N SER A 88 -6.92 13.84 0.58
CA SER A 88 -5.95 13.34 -0.40
C SER A 88 -4.72 12.81 0.32
N TYR A 89 -4.15 11.73 -0.21
CA TYR A 89 -2.95 11.11 0.32
C TYR A 89 -1.96 10.83 -0.81
N ILE A 90 -0.67 10.92 -0.52
CA ILE A 90 0.36 10.33 -1.37
C ILE A 90 0.79 9.02 -0.72
N LEU A 91 0.46 7.90 -1.35
CA LEU A 91 0.87 6.57 -0.92
C LEU A 91 2.13 6.15 -1.67
N THR A 92 3.22 5.92 -0.96
CA THR A 92 4.54 5.65 -1.56
C THR A 92 5.24 4.48 -0.89
N GLN A 93 6.21 3.87 -1.59
CA GLN A 93 7.09 2.87 -0.98
C GLN A 93 8.02 3.52 0.06
N GLY A 94 8.56 2.72 0.98
CA GLY A 94 9.66 3.14 1.84
C GLY A 94 10.88 3.47 0.97
N PRO A 95 11.45 4.69 1.06
CA PRO A 95 12.52 5.13 0.18
C PRO A 95 13.67 4.12 0.10
N LEU A 96 14.22 3.97 -1.10
CA LEU A 96 15.50 3.32 -1.32
C LEU A 96 16.62 4.34 -1.07
N ARG A 97 17.84 3.87 -0.82
CA ARG A 97 18.99 4.76 -0.59
C ARG A 97 19.21 5.76 -1.73
N ASN A 98 19.00 5.33 -2.97
CA ASN A 98 19.10 6.16 -4.18
C ASN A 98 17.82 6.96 -4.51
N THR A 99 16.79 6.90 -3.66
CA THR A 99 15.54 7.66 -3.86
C THR A 99 15.15 8.50 -2.65
N CYS A 100 16.01 8.64 -1.64
CA CYS A 100 15.74 9.52 -0.50
C CYS A 100 15.66 10.99 -0.92
N GLY A 101 16.55 11.46 -1.81
CA GLY A 101 16.47 12.82 -2.37
C GLY A 101 15.16 13.05 -3.14
N HIS A 102 14.81 12.13 -4.05
CA HIS A 102 13.53 12.12 -4.76
C HIS A 102 12.31 12.18 -3.82
N PHE A 103 12.36 11.48 -2.68
CA PHE A 103 11.28 11.50 -1.68
C PHE A 103 11.11 12.88 -1.04
N TRP A 104 12.20 13.56 -0.68
CA TRP A 104 12.14 14.91 -0.13
C TRP A 104 11.78 15.97 -1.19
N LEU A 105 12.22 15.77 -2.43
CA LEU A 105 11.78 16.59 -3.57
C LEU A 105 10.25 16.49 -3.74
N MET A 106 9.70 15.28 -3.71
CA MET A 106 8.25 15.07 -3.76
C MET A 106 7.53 15.80 -2.62
N ILE A 107 8.01 15.67 -1.38
CA ILE A 107 7.42 16.35 -0.20
C ILE A 107 7.42 17.88 -0.40
N TRP A 108 8.51 18.42 -0.95
CA TRP A 108 8.63 19.84 -1.24
C TRP A 108 7.66 20.31 -2.32
N GLU A 109 7.67 19.66 -3.49
CA GLU A 109 6.85 20.00 -4.65
C GLU A 109 5.36 19.88 -4.34
N GLN A 110 4.98 18.83 -3.61
CA GLN A 110 3.59 18.55 -3.25
C GLN A 110 3.12 19.36 -2.03
N LYS A 111 3.96 20.22 -1.44
CA LYS A 111 3.65 21.04 -0.26
C LYS A 111 3.13 20.20 0.92
N THR A 112 3.63 18.98 1.06
CA THR A 112 3.23 18.05 2.11
C THR A 112 3.60 18.61 3.48
N LYS A 113 2.67 18.50 4.45
CA LYS A 113 2.89 18.93 5.84
C LYS A 113 3.25 17.78 6.79
N ALA A 114 2.74 16.57 6.52
CA ALA A 114 2.98 15.39 7.32
C ALA A 114 3.47 14.19 6.51
N VAL A 115 4.42 13.46 7.09
CA VAL A 115 4.89 12.15 6.65
C VAL A 115 4.50 11.12 7.72
N ILE A 116 3.73 10.11 7.33
CA ILE A 116 3.25 9.03 8.18
C ILE A 116 3.98 7.74 7.79
N MET A 117 4.93 7.33 8.62
CA MET A 117 5.77 6.14 8.47
C MET A 117 5.21 5.00 9.32
N LEU A 118 4.82 3.89 8.69
CA LEU A 118 4.14 2.77 9.35
C LEU A 118 5.00 1.50 9.42
N ASN A 119 6.32 1.61 9.25
CA ASN A 119 7.26 0.49 9.32
C ASN A 119 8.54 0.86 10.06
N ARG A 120 9.29 -0.15 10.50
CA ARG A 120 10.68 0.05 10.95
C ARG A 120 11.64 -0.02 9.78
N VAL A 121 12.81 0.62 9.92
CA VAL A 121 13.90 0.58 8.92
C VAL A 121 14.27 -0.88 8.61
N ILE A 122 14.40 -1.70 9.66
CA ILE A 122 14.68 -3.13 9.57
C ILE A 122 13.51 -3.90 10.19
N GLU A 123 12.99 -4.89 9.47
CA GLU A 123 11.98 -5.82 9.99
C GLU A 123 12.38 -7.24 9.60
N LYS A 124 12.35 -8.17 10.55
CA LYS A 124 12.75 -9.58 10.34
C LYS A 124 14.13 -9.70 9.68
N GLY A 125 15.08 -8.86 10.11
CA GLY A 125 16.47 -8.85 9.61
C GLY A 125 16.68 -8.25 8.22
N SER A 126 15.64 -7.71 7.57
CA SER A 126 15.74 -7.13 6.23
C SER A 126 15.46 -5.62 6.24
N GLU A 127 16.22 -4.85 5.45
CA GLU A 127 15.96 -3.40 5.27
C GLU A 127 14.67 -3.19 4.47
N LYS A 128 13.66 -2.61 5.12
CA LYS A 128 12.34 -2.31 4.56
C LYS A 128 12.20 -0.87 4.10
N CYS A 129 13.06 0.01 4.57
CA CYS A 129 13.11 1.43 4.24
C CYS A 129 14.52 1.94 4.53
N ALA A 130 15.09 2.80 3.69
CA ALA A 130 16.33 3.49 4.03
C ALA A 130 16.07 4.49 5.18
N PRO A 131 17.05 4.77 6.05
CA PRO A 131 16.97 5.90 6.97
C PRO A 131 17.04 7.20 6.16
N TYR A 132 15.89 7.83 5.93
CA TYR A 132 15.77 9.02 5.08
C TYR A 132 15.64 10.33 5.89
N TRP A 133 15.77 10.26 7.22
CA TRP A 133 15.72 11.40 8.14
C TRP A 133 16.92 11.30 9.10
N PRO A 134 17.42 12.43 9.63
CA PRO A 134 18.51 12.44 10.60
C PRO A 134 18.08 11.91 11.97
N THR A 135 19.00 11.23 12.66
CA THR A 135 18.82 10.87 14.08
C THR A 135 19.17 12.04 15.01
N ALA A 136 18.94 11.88 16.32
CA ALA A 136 19.33 12.86 17.33
C ALA A 136 20.85 13.12 17.38
N GLU A 137 21.66 12.11 17.05
CA GLU A 137 23.11 12.20 16.96
C GLU A 137 23.57 12.90 15.68
N GLU A 138 22.97 12.55 14.54
CA GLU A 138 23.32 13.14 13.24
C GLU A 138 22.86 14.60 13.12
N LYS A 139 21.70 14.93 13.70
CA LYS A 139 20.98 16.22 13.66
C LYS A 139 20.53 16.68 12.28
N GLU A 140 21.32 16.47 11.23
CA GLU A 140 21.01 16.87 9.87
C GLU A 140 21.45 15.85 8.83
N MET A 141 20.75 15.82 7.71
CA MET A 141 21.02 14.90 6.60
C MET A 141 20.83 15.64 5.27
N ALA A 142 21.87 15.66 4.43
CA ALA A 142 21.89 16.35 3.16
C ALA A 142 21.67 15.40 1.96
N PHE A 143 20.74 15.77 1.08
CA PHE A 143 20.42 15.08 -0.17
C PHE A 143 20.88 15.94 -1.34
N LYS A 144 22.14 15.72 -1.74
CA LYS A 144 22.83 16.58 -2.72
C LYS A 144 22.26 16.46 -4.13
N ASP A 145 21.76 15.29 -4.49
CA ASP A 145 21.12 14.99 -5.78
C ASP A 145 19.89 15.85 -6.05
N THR A 146 19.17 16.26 -5.01
CA THR A 146 17.98 17.12 -5.09
C THR A 146 18.12 18.44 -4.34
N CYS A 147 19.32 18.78 -3.87
CA CYS A 147 19.62 20.01 -3.13
C CYS A 147 18.73 20.26 -1.91
N PHE A 148 18.49 19.25 -1.08
CA PHE A 148 17.76 19.40 0.19
C PHE A 148 18.63 19.11 1.41
N LEU A 149 18.35 19.81 2.50
CA LEU A 149 18.85 19.51 3.84
C LEU A 149 17.66 19.26 4.74
N VAL A 150 17.71 18.16 5.51
CA VAL A 150 16.70 17.83 6.51
C VAL A 150 17.36 17.93 7.88
N THR A 151 16.78 18.72 8.77
CA THR A 151 17.29 18.91 10.14
C THR A 151 16.24 18.44 11.14
N LEU A 152 16.65 17.68 12.15
CA LEU A 152 15.80 17.31 13.28
C LEU A 152 15.69 18.48 14.26
N ILE A 153 14.46 18.95 14.50
CA ILE A 153 14.19 20.05 15.43
C ILE A 153 13.78 19.52 16.80
N SER A 154 12.88 18.53 16.84
CA SER A 154 12.45 17.89 18.07
C SER A 154 11.98 16.47 17.81
N GLU A 155 12.07 15.63 18.83
CA GLU A 155 11.63 14.24 18.83
C GLU A 155 10.89 13.96 20.15
N ASP A 156 9.72 13.32 20.07
CA ASP A 156 8.94 12.82 21.21
C ASP A 156 8.69 11.32 20.99
N ILE A 157 9.30 10.50 21.86
CA ILE A 157 9.30 9.04 21.77
C ILE A 157 8.25 8.50 22.75
N LYS A 158 7.28 7.76 22.22
CA LYS A 158 6.26 7.02 22.97
C LYS A 158 6.49 5.52 22.82
N SER A 159 5.74 4.71 23.56
CA SER A 159 5.93 3.26 23.60
C SER A 159 5.75 2.56 22.25
N TYR A 160 4.83 3.03 21.39
CA TYR A 160 4.51 2.42 20.09
C TYR A 160 4.59 3.37 18.88
N TYR A 161 4.91 4.63 19.11
CA TYR A 161 5.14 5.59 18.04
C TYR A 161 6.15 6.66 18.46
N THR A 162 6.67 7.39 17.48
CA THR A 162 7.54 8.54 17.68
C THR A 162 7.03 9.67 16.81
N THR A 163 7.00 10.89 17.35
CA THR A 163 6.73 12.10 16.55
C THR A 163 7.99 12.94 16.45
N ARG A 164 8.23 13.51 15.28
CA ARG A 164 9.35 14.43 15.06
C ARG A 164 8.86 15.67 14.35
N ILE A 165 9.52 16.78 14.66
CA ILE A 165 9.46 17.99 13.85
C ILE A 165 10.77 18.06 13.07
N LEU A 166 10.66 18.06 11.75
CA LEU A 166 11.77 18.20 10.83
C LEU A 166 11.70 19.57 10.16
N GLU A 167 12.85 20.17 9.91
CA GLU A 167 12.99 21.32 9.01
C GLU A 167 13.55 20.82 7.67
N LEU A 168 12.78 20.99 6.61
CA LEU A 168 13.20 20.73 5.24
C LEU A 168 13.63 22.06 4.62
N GLN A 169 14.91 22.18 4.28
CA GLN A 169 15.48 23.33 3.62
C GLN A 169 15.79 23.02 2.16
N ASN A 170 15.27 23.85 1.25
CA ASN A 170 15.71 23.87 -0.14
C ASN A 170 17.02 24.66 -0.22
N LEU A 171 18.13 23.99 -0.51
CA LEU A 171 19.46 24.61 -0.52
C LEU A 171 19.68 25.55 -1.72
N SER A 172 18.91 25.39 -2.79
CA SER A 172 18.98 26.26 -3.97
C SER A 172 18.32 27.61 -3.75
N THR A 173 17.27 27.68 -2.92
CA THR A 173 16.50 28.91 -2.66
C THR A 173 16.68 29.47 -1.25
N GLY A 174 17.13 28.65 -0.31
CA GLY A 174 17.20 28.99 1.11
C GLY A 174 15.85 28.89 1.85
N GLU A 175 14.74 28.60 1.15
CA GLU A 175 13.42 28.44 1.78
C GLU A 175 13.39 27.22 2.71
N LYS A 176 12.70 27.36 3.85
CA LYS A 176 12.58 26.35 4.91
C LYS A 176 11.13 26.05 5.22
N ARG A 177 10.81 24.78 5.42
CA ARG A 177 9.47 24.31 5.81
C ARG A 177 9.54 23.33 6.97
N LYS A 178 8.61 23.48 7.92
CA LYS A 178 8.43 22.50 9.00
C LYS A 178 7.55 21.34 8.53
N ILE A 179 8.05 20.12 8.68
CA ILE A 179 7.40 18.85 8.34
C ILE A 179 7.19 18.03 9.61
N TYR A 180 5.97 17.55 9.83
CA TYR A 180 5.69 16.59 10.90
C TYR A 180 5.99 15.17 10.41
N HIS A 181 6.75 14.41 11.19
CA HIS A 181 7.04 13.01 10.92
C HIS A 181 6.42 12.16 12.02
N PHE A 182 5.44 11.34 11.66
CA PHE A 182 4.74 10.43 12.56
C PHE A 182 5.18 9.00 12.25
N HIS A 183 5.85 8.35 13.19
CA HIS A 183 6.44 7.04 12.99
C HIS A 183 5.79 6.02 13.92
N TYR A 184 4.93 5.16 13.40
CA TYR A 184 4.38 4.02 14.14
C TYR A 184 5.42 2.88 14.17
N THR A 185 5.93 2.53 15.35
CA THR A 185 7.13 1.69 15.50
C THR A 185 6.83 0.21 15.77
N THR A 186 5.64 -0.12 16.27
CA THR A 186 5.30 -1.50 16.69
C THR A 186 4.34 -2.23 15.74
N TRP A 187 4.05 -1.70 14.54
CA TRP A 187 3.18 -2.38 13.58
C TRP A 187 3.94 -3.50 12.85
N PRO A 188 3.61 -4.79 13.08
CA PRO A 188 4.30 -5.90 12.43
C PRO A 188 4.02 -5.99 10.91
N ASP A 189 5.03 -6.38 10.12
CA ASP A 189 4.87 -6.58 8.68
C ASP A 189 3.89 -7.74 8.39
N PHE A 190 2.93 -7.50 7.49
CA PHE A 190 1.77 -8.37 7.19
C PHE A 190 0.80 -8.66 8.33
N GLY A 191 1.08 -8.15 9.54
CA GLY A 191 0.16 -8.23 10.67
C GLY A 191 -0.71 -6.99 10.80
N VAL A 192 -1.31 -6.88 11.98
CA VAL A 192 -2.17 -5.77 12.41
C VAL A 192 -1.66 -5.23 13.75
N PRO A 193 -1.99 -3.99 14.13
CA PRO A 193 -1.77 -3.49 15.47
C PRO A 193 -2.46 -4.40 16.50
N GLU A 194 -1.92 -4.48 17.72
CA GLU A 194 -2.45 -5.33 18.79
C GLU A 194 -3.90 -4.98 19.16
N SER A 195 -4.26 -3.70 19.06
CA SER A 195 -5.63 -3.25 19.28
C SER A 195 -5.98 -2.06 18.37
N PRO A 196 -7.27 -1.85 18.05
CA PRO A 196 -7.73 -0.63 17.42
C PRO A 196 -7.41 0.64 18.22
N ALA A 197 -7.33 0.55 19.55
CA ALA A 197 -7.11 1.71 20.42
C ALA A 197 -5.76 2.40 20.17
N SER A 198 -4.66 1.66 20.08
CA SER A 198 -3.34 2.25 19.79
C SER A 198 -3.27 2.85 18.38
N PHE A 199 -3.86 2.16 17.40
CA PHE A 199 -3.98 2.68 16.03
C PHE A 199 -4.79 3.98 15.98
N LEU A 200 -5.96 4.01 16.62
CA LEU A 200 -6.84 5.18 16.63
C LEU A 200 -6.19 6.34 17.39
N ASN A 201 -5.60 6.11 18.56
CA ASN A 201 -4.88 7.16 19.27
C ASN A 201 -3.77 7.78 18.39
N PHE A 202 -2.99 6.97 17.68
CA PHE A 202 -2.01 7.47 16.72
C PHE A 202 -2.66 8.25 15.56
N LEU A 203 -3.73 7.74 14.94
CA LEU A 203 -4.45 8.43 13.88
C LEU A 203 -4.97 9.79 14.35
N PHE A 204 -5.55 9.86 15.54
CA PHE A 204 -6.04 11.12 16.12
C PHE A 204 -4.89 12.08 16.45
N LYS A 205 -3.72 11.59 16.87
CA LYS A 205 -2.51 12.44 16.99
C LYS A 205 -2.09 13.05 15.66
N VAL A 206 -2.18 12.31 14.55
CA VAL A 206 -1.93 12.85 13.21
C VAL A 206 -2.98 13.92 12.86
N ARG A 207 -4.27 13.65 13.09
CA ARG A 207 -5.37 14.60 12.82
C ARG A 207 -5.26 15.90 13.64
N GLU A 208 -4.97 15.78 14.94
CA GLU A 208 -4.80 16.90 15.88
C GLU A 208 -3.69 17.88 15.45
N SER A 209 -2.73 17.42 14.64
CA SER A 209 -1.69 18.30 14.09
C SER A 209 -2.18 19.28 13.01
N GLY A 210 -3.40 19.09 12.50
CA GLY A 210 -3.94 19.84 11.36
C GLY A 210 -3.31 19.50 10.01
N ALA A 211 -2.30 18.62 9.98
CA ALA A 211 -1.51 18.37 8.77
C ALA A 211 -2.23 17.56 7.67
N LEU A 212 -3.46 17.09 7.94
CA LEU A 212 -4.30 16.38 6.96
C LEU A 212 -5.31 17.31 6.28
N GLU A 213 -5.46 18.56 6.73
CA GLU A 213 -6.46 19.51 6.25
C GLU A 213 -6.16 20.01 4.83
N VAL A 214 -7.20 20.56 4.19
CA VAL A 214 -7.19 20.94 2.75
C VAL A 214 -6.35 22.17 2.42
N ASP A 215 -5.90 22.91 3.43
CA ASP A 215 -5.00 24.07 3.30
C ASP A 215 -3.53 23.67 3.08
N HIS A 216 -3.25 22.37 3.15
CA HIS A 216 -1.94 21.80 2.92
C HIS A 216 -1.94 20.83 1.73
N GLY A 217 -0.74 20.54 1.24
CA GLY A 217 -0.55 19.46 0.29
C GLY A 217 -0.91 18.09 0.89
N PRO A 218 -1.19 17.07 0.06
CA PRO A 218 -1.52 15.72 0.52
C PRO A 218 -0.47 15.18 1.50
N ALA A 219 -0.94 14.55 2.58
CA ALA A 219 -0.05 13.86 3.50
C ALA A 219 0.58 12.65 2.83
N VAL A 220 1.88 12.44 3.07
CA VAL A 220 2.61 11.28 2.55
C VAL A 220 2.49 10.15 3.55
N VAL A 221 1.93 9.01 3.13
CA VAL A 221 1.81 7.81 3.97
C VAL A 221 2.62 6.69 3.32
N HIS A 222 3.51 6.06 4.09
CA HIS A 222 4.28 4.93 3.60
C HIS A 222 4.46 3.83 4.64
N CYS A 223 4.78 2.65 4.13
CA CYS A 223 5.35 1.55 4.90
C CYS A 223 6.55 1.05 4.10
N SER A 224 6.73 -0.27 3.92
CA SER A 224 7.75 -0.77 3.00
C SER A 224 7.31 -0.68 1.53
N ALA A 225 6.17 -1.29 1.17
CA ALA A 225 5.64 -1.25 -0.20
C ALA A 225 4.65 -0.09 -0.46
N GLY A 226 4.14 0.54 0.60
CA GLY A 226 3.16 1.61 0.49
C GLY A 226 1.75 1.16 0.11
N ILE A 227 1.35 -0.06 0.46
CA ILE A 227 0.03 -0.62 0.08
C ILE A 227 -0.72 -1.31 1.24
N GLY A 228 -0.07 -2.15 2.05
CA GLY A 228 -0.73 -2.87 3.15
C GLY A 228 -1.12 -1.94 4.29
N ARG A 229 -0.15 -1.63 5.17
CA ARG A 229 -0.35 -0.74 6.33
C ARG A 229 -0.81 0.66 5.93
N SER A 230 -0.23 1.21 4.86
CA SER A 230 -0.62 2.50 4.29
C SER A 230 -2.08 2.50 3.81
N GLY A 231 -2.52 1.41 3.16
CA GLY A 231 -3.92 1.26 2.75
C GLY A 231 -4.86 1.18 3.95
N THR A 232 -4.50 0.42 4.99
CA THR A 232 -5.26 0.36 6.24
C THR A 232 -5.40 1.74 6.89
N PHE A 233 -4.30 2.50 7.02
CA PHE A 233 -4.32 3.82 7.63
C PHE A 233 -5.25 4.78 6.87
N SER A 234 -5.03 4.93 5.56
CA SER A 234 -5.80 5.87 4.74
C SER A 234 -7.27 5.46 4.57
N LEU A 235 -7.57 4.16 4.54
CA LEU A 235 -8.96 3.69 4.49
C LEU A 235 -9.72 4.05 5.78
N VAL A 236 -9.14 3.75 6.94
CA VAL A 236 -9.81 4.03 8.22
C VAL A 236 -10.01 5.54 8.38
N ASP A 237 -8.99 6.34 8.08
CA ASP A 237 -9.11 7.80 8.11
C ASP A 237 -10.23 8.30 7.17
N THR A 238 -10.25 7.85 5.91
CA THR A 238 -11.27 8.23 4.93
C THR A 238 -12.67 7.87 5.43
N CYS A 239 -12.87 6.65 5.91
CA CYS A 239 -14.16 6.21 6.45
C CYS A 239 -14.63 7.11 7.58
N LEU A 240 -13.77 7.42 8.56
CA LEU A 240 -14.14 8.28 9.69
C LEU A 240 -14.45 9.72 9.23
N VAL A 241 -13.70 10.29 8.29
CA VAL A 241 -14.02 11.62 7.73
C VAL A 241 -15.38 11.62 7.02
N LEU A 242 -15.69 10.57 6.26
CA LEU A 242 -16.99 10.43 5.60
C LEU A 242 -18.12 10.32 6.62
N MET A 243 -17.92 9.59 7.72
CA MET A 243 -18.89 9.51 8.80
C MET A 243 -19.14 10.88 9.45
N GLU A 244 -18.09 11.69 9.65
CA GLU A 244 -18.21 13.05 10.20
C GLU A 244 -18.95 14.01 9.25
N LYS A 245 -18.79 13.85 7.93
CA LYS A 245 -19.36 14.76 6.91
C LYS A 245 -20.75 14.38 6.43
N ARG A 246 -21.09 13.10 6.38
CA ARG A 246 -22.37 12.61 5.84
C ARG A 246 -23.52 12.92 6.81
N LYS A 247 -24.70 13.20 6.23
CA LYS A 247 -25.95 13.32 7.01
C LYS A 247 -26.34 12.01 7.69
N GLU A 248 -25.98 10.89 7.08
CA GLU A 248 -26.10 9.54 7.64
C GLU A 248 -24.70 8.97 7.89
N PRO A 249 -24.09 9.23 9.06
CA PRO A 249 -22.71 8.84 9.35
C PRO A 249 -22.43 7.36 9.09
N PHE A 250 -23.33 6.48 9.52
CA PHE A 250 -23.11 5.03 9.46
C PHE A 250 -23.52 4.38 8.13
N SER A 251 -23.78 5.18 7.08
CA SER A 251 -24.01 4.70 5.70
C SER A 251 -22.72 4.37 4.94
N VAL A 252 -21.56 4.45 5.61
CA VAL A 252 -20.24 4.22 5.03
C VAL A 252 -20.05 2.75 4.64
N ASP A 253 -19.85 2.51 3.35
CA ASP A 253 -19.49 1.19 2.81
C ASP A 253 -17.97 1.09 2.66
N ILE A 254 -17.33 0.46 3.65
CA ILE A 254 -15.87 0.28 3.72
C ILE A 254 -15.34 -0.47 2.49
N LYS A 255 -16.09 -1.46 1.98
CA LYS A 255 -15.71 -2.24 0.79
C LYS A 255 -15.65 -1.34 -0.44
N SER A 256 -16.71 -0.58 -0.68
CA SER A 256 -16.80 0.33 -1.84
C SER A 256 -15.76 1.43 -1.79
N ILE A 257 -15.47 1.98 -0.60
CA ILE A 257 -14.40 2.98 -0.42
C ILE A 257 -13.03 2.37 -0.72
N LEU A 258 -12.74 1.17 -0.23
CA LEU A 258 -11.47 0.49 -0.54
C LEU A 258 -11.32 0.21 -2.05
N LEU A 259 -12.40 -0.19 -2.72
CA LEU A 259 -12.39 -0.37 -4.18
C LEU A 259 -12.07 0.94 -4.91
N ASN A 260 -12.69 2.05 -4.50
CA ASN A 260 -12.40 3.38 -5.05
C ASN A 260 -10.92 3.77 -4.81
N MET A 261 -10.40 3.62 -3.59
CA MET A 261 -8.99 3.90 -3.31
C MET A 261 -8.03 3.03 -4.16
N ARG A 262 -8.42 1.78 -4.45
CA ARG A 262 -7.65 0.87 -5.30
C ARG A 262 -7.64 1.25 -6.78
N GLU A 263 -8.49 2.16 -7.23
CA GLU A 263 -8.39 2.76 -8.57
C GLU A 263 -7.14 3.64 -8.71
N TYR A 264 -6.65 4.21 -7.59
CA TYR A 264 -5.47 5.08 -7.57
C TYR A 264 -4.17 4.33 -7.31
N ARG A 265 -4.19 3.27 -6.48
CA ARG A 265 -3.00 2.47 -6.18
C ARG A 265 -3.37 1.01 -6.00
N MET A 266 -2.65 0.14 -6.70
CA MET A 266 -2.87 -1.30 -6.61
C MET A 266 -2.70 -1.86 -5.19
N GLY A 267 -3.45 -2.92 -4.88
CA GLY A 267 -3.14 -3.81 -3.75
C GLY A 267 -3.27 -3.20 -2.36
N LEU A 268 -3.96 -2.06 -2.19
CA LEU A 268 -4.21 -1.48 -0.86
C LEU A 268 -4.89 -2.50 0.04
N ILE A 269 -4.36 -2.70 1.26
CA ILE A 269 -4.71 -3.81 2.16
C ILE A 269 -4.28 -5.17 1.57
N GLN A 270 -3.32 -5.83 2.22
CA GLN A 270 -2.60 -7.00 1.69
C GLN A 270 -3.08 -8.32 2.29
N THR A 271 -3.82 -8.29 3.40
CA THR A 271 -4.30 -9.52 4.06
C THR A 271 -5.77 -9.40 4.48
N PRO A 272 -6.50 -10.53 4.60
CA PRO A 272 -7.82 -10.56 5.21
C PRO A 272 -7.84 -9.97 6.62
N ASP A 273 -6.78 -10.18 7.40
CA ASP A 273 -6.67 -9.67 8.77
C ASP A 273 -6.54 -8.14 8.80
N GLN A 274 -5.82 -7.54 7.85
CA GLN A 274 -5.77 -6.09 7.70
C GLN A 274 -7.14 -5.51 7.31
N LEU A 275 -7.90 -6.21 6.46
CA LEU A 275 -9.26 -5.81 6.11
C LEU A 275 -10.17 -5.88 7.34
N ARG A 276 -10.15 -7.00 8.08
CA ARG A 276 -10.88 -7.17 9.33
C ARG A 276 -10.53 -6.07 10.33
N PHE A 277 -9.24 -5.78 10.50
CA PHE A 277 -8.77 -4.72 11.38
C PHE A 277 -9.26 -3.34 10.95
N SER A 278 -9.29 -3.04 9.65
CA SER A 278 -9.88 -1.78 9.15
C SER A 278 -11.35 -1.64 9.58
N TYR A 279 -12.15 -2.71 9.50
CA TYR A 279 -13.53 -2.66 9.99
C TYR A 279 -13.57 -2.43 11.50
N MET A 280 -12.79 -3.18 12.29
CA MET A 280 -12.73 -2.98 13.74
C MET A 280 -12.36 -1.55 14.14
N ALA A 281 -11.36 -0.96 13.47
CA ALA A 281 -10.92 0.40 13.74
C ALA A 281 -11.95 1.45 13.33
N VAL A 282 -12.67 1.24 12.22
CA VAL A 282 -13.77 2.13 11.82
C VAL A 282 -14.93 2.03 12.82
N LEU A 283 -15.33 0.83 13.24
CA LEU A 283 -16.39 0.61 14.23
C LEU A 283 -16.04 1.21 15.60
N GLU A 284 -14.80 1.03 16.04
CA GLU A 284 -14.32 1.61 17.29
C GLU A 284 -14.26 3.15 17.19
N GLY A 285 -13.71 3.69 16.11
CA GLY A 285 -13.66 5.14 15.87
C GLY A 285 -15.04 5.78 15.72
N ALA A 286 -16.01 5.05 15.18
CA ALA A 286 -17.39 5.47 15.04
C ALA A 286 -18.05 5.79 16.41
N LYS A 287 -17.62 5.17 17.50
CA LYS A 287 -18.12 5.48 18.86
C LYS A 287 -17.85 6.92 19.28
N LEU A 288 -16.72 7.50 18.86
CA LEU A 288 -16.43 8.92 19.10
C LEU A 288 -17.44 9.81 18.37
N ILE A 289 -17.78 9.46 17.12
CA ILE A 289 -18.75 10.21 16.29
C ILE A 289 -20.18 10.10 16.88
N ARG A 290 -20.48 9.02 17.62
CA ARG A 290 -21.73 8.88 18.40
C ARG A 290 -21.79 9.83 19.62
N GLY A 291 -20.74 10.60 19.89
CA GLY A 291 -20.70 11.59 20.97
C GLY A 291 -20.01 11.11 22.25
N ASP A 292 -19.38 9.93 22.24
CA ASP A 292 -18.59 9.46 23.39
C ASP A 292 -17.20 10.10 23.39
N ALA A 293 -17.13 11.35 23.83
CA ALA A 293 -15.86 12.07 23.94
C ALA A 293 -14.89 11.45 24.97
N SER A 294 -15.38 10.58 25.86
CA SER A 294 -14.53 9.91 26.86
C SER A 294 -13.61 8.85 26.22
N ILE A 295 -13.95 8.38 25.02
CA ILE A 295 -13.26 7.28 24.38
C ILE A 295 -11.84 7.62 23.91
N GLN A 296 -11.56 8.89 23.60
CA GLN A 296 -10.20 9.32 23.27
C GLN A 296 -9.26 9.18 24.47
N ASN A 297 -9.75 9.51 25.68
CA ASN A 297 -8.98 9.31 26.91
C ASN A 297 -8.79 7.81 27.17
N GLN A 298 -9.83 7.00 26.96
CA GLN A 298 -9.73 5.55 27.08
C GLN A 298 -8.72 4.96 26.10
N TRP A 299 -8.67 5.40 24.84
CA TRP A 299 -7.67 4.91 23.89
C TRP A 299 -6.26 5.29 24.31
N ARG A 300 -6.05 6.50 24.84
CA ARG A 300 -4.75 6.91 25.38
C ARG A 300 -4.31 5.97 26.50
N GLU A 301 -5.19 5.73 27.48
CA GLU A 301 -4.94 4.83 28.61
C GLU A 301 -4.68 3.38 28.17
N LEU A 302 -5.55 2.84 27.30
CA LEU A 302 -5.44 1.47 26.77
C LEU A 302 -4.21 1.28 25.89
N SER A 303 -3.80 2.33 25.16
CA SER A 303 -2.62 2.28 24.29
C SER A 303 -1.31 2.29 25.08
N ARG A 304 -1.34 2.70 26.35
CA ARG A 304 -0.16 2.77 27.23
C ARG A 304 0.99 3.56 26.58
N GLU A 305 0.68 4.68 25.94
CA GLU A 305 1.66 5.46 25.16
C GLU A 305 2.84 5.99 25.99
N ASP A 306 2.62 6.29 27.28
CA ASP A 306 3.63 6.84 28.19
C ASP A 306 4.50 5.77 28.89
N GLN A 307 4.31 4.48 28.56
CA GLN A 307 5.24 3.44 29.02
C GLN A 307 6.58 3.54 28.30
N GLU A 308 7.65 3.06 28.94
CA GLU A 308 8.94 2.99 28.26
C GLU A 308 8.83 2.07 27.02
N PRO A 309 9.49 2.43 25.91
CA PRO A 309 9.53 1.57 24.72
C PRO A 309 10.06 0.18 25.09
N ALA A 310 9.39 -0.86 24.60
CA ALA A 310 9.85 -2.23 24.82
C ALA A 310 11.27 -2.40 24.25
N VAL A 311 12.24 -2.72 25.11
CA VAL A 311 13.61 -3.04 24.70
C VAL A 311 13.56 -4.38 23.96
N GLU A 312 13.82 -4.38 22.66
CA GLU A 312 14.03 -5.65 21.95
C GLU A 312 15.25 -6.35 22.57
N PRO A 313 15.15 -7.64 22.96
CA PRO A 313 16.31 -8.37 23.44
C PRO A 313 17.39 -8.38 22.33
N PRO A 314 18.68 -8.21 22.70
CA PRO A 314 19.74 -8.19 21.71
C PRO A 314 19.70 -9.46 20.86
N ALA A 315 19.74 -9.29 19.54
CA ALA A 315 19.80 -10.40 18.60
C ALA A 315 20.99 -11.31 18.98
N LEU A 316 20.69 -12.56 19.36
CA LEU A 316 21.71 -13.57 19.57
C LEU A 316 22.52 -13.70 18.28
N THR A 317 23.83 -13.62 18.40
CA THR A 317 24.78 -13.82 17.31
C THR A 317 24.50 -15.16 16.61
N PRO A 318 24.56 -15.25 15.26
CA PRO A 318 24.29 -16.51 14.59
C PRO A 318 25.42 -17.49 14.84
N THR A 319 25.21 -18.45 15.74
CA THR A 319 25.99 -19.68 15.78
C THR A 319 25.69 -20.45 14.48
N GLN A 320 26.72 -20.73 13.70
CA GLN A 320 26.62 -21.55 12.50
C GLN A 320 25.98 -22.90 12.82
N ALA A 321 24.80 -23.20 12.24
CA ALA A 321 24.48 -24.50 11.65
C ALA A 321 23.04 -24.60 11.12
N ARG A 322 22.97 -25.01 9.83
CA ARG A 322 21.92 -25.78 9.14
C ARG A 322 20.59 -25.07 8.83
N SER A 323 20.50 -24.70 7.56
CA SER A 323 19.32 -24.34 6.79
C SER A 323 18.24 -25.45 6.77
N PRO A 324 16.96 -25.13 7.05
CA PRO A 324 15.83 -25.93 6.61
C PRO A 324 15.38 -25.46 5.22
N THR A 325 15.20 -26.42 4.32
CA THR A 325 14.71 -26.27 2.95
C THR A 325 13.29 -25.67 2.93
N GLU A 326 13.13 -24.51 2.31
CA GLU A 326 11.81 -23.95 1.97
C GLU A 326 11.19 -24.75 0.82
N GLN A 327 10.08 -25.42 1.08
CA GLN A 327 9.28 -26.08 0.05
C GLN A 327 8.45 -25.04 -0.70
N TYR A 328 8.87 -24.72 -1.92
CA TYR A 328 8.03 -24.08 -2.93
C TYR A 328 7.28 -25.13 -3.73
N ASN A 329 5.96 -24.99 -3.78
CA ASN A 329 5.08 -25.79 -4.64
C ASN A 329 5.25 -25.35 -6.11
N GLY A 330 5.91 -26.18 -6.91
CA GLY A 330 6.03 -26.01 -8.36
C GLY A 330 6.41 -27.32 -9.04
N ASN A 331 5.48 -27.85 -9.84
CA ASN A 331 5.68 -29.02 -10.70
C ASN A 331 6.91 -28.88 -11.59
N GLN A 332 7.82 -29.87 -11.60
CA GLN A 332 8.28 -30.53 -12.83
C GLN A 332 9.19 -31.75 -12.57
N ARG A 333 9.16 -32.66 -13.55
CA ARG A 333 9.70 -34.01 -13.60
C ARG A 333 11.23 -34.06 -13.73
N GLY A 334 11.83 -35.06 -13.08
CA GLY A 334 12.80 -35.98 -13.67
C GLY A 334 14.29 -35.60 -13.67
N GLY A 335 15.12 -36.47 -13.06
CA GLY A 335 16.56 -36.59 -13.32
C GLY A 335 17.44 -36.60 -12.07
N GLN A 336 17.98 -37.77 -11.70
CA GLN A 336 18.99 -37.94 -10.64
C GLN A 336 20.39 -37.41 -11.07
N PRO A 337 21.28 -37.07 -10.11
CA PRO A 337 22.62 -36.53 -10.38
C PRO A 337 23.75 -37.56 -10.19
N GLU A 338 24.89 -37.36 -10.86
CA GLU A 338 26.17 -37.98 -10.53
C GLU A 338 27.21 -36.95 -10.05
N THR A 339 27.61 -37.15 -8.80
CA THR A 339 28.96 -37.07 -8.20
C THR A 339 30.05 -36.13 -8.73
N GLY A 340 30.58 -35.31 -7.81
CA GLY A 340 31.97 -35.49 -7.36
C GLY A 340 32.97 -34.39 -7.70
N GLY A 341 33.61 -33.83 -6.65
CA GLY A 341 34.91 -33.15 -6.77
C GLY A 341 35.05 -31.87 -5.94
N GLU A 342 35.64 -31.97 -4.75
CA GLU A 342 36.40 -30.91 -4.05
C GLU A 342 37.46 -30.31 -5.02
N TYR A 343 37.96 -29.07 -4.95
CA TYR A 343 39.07 -28.61 -4.11
C TYR A 343 39.10 -27.07 -3.97
N ARG A 344 39.78 -26.63 -2.91
CA ARG A 344 40.01 -25.28 -2.36
C ARG A 344 40.86 -24.30 -3.20
N LEU A 345 40.66 -23.00 -2.90
CA LEU A 345 41.61 -21.85 -2.77
C LEU A 345 42.51 -21.58 -4.01
N ASP A 346 42.76 -20.35 -4.47
CA ASP A 346 42.89 -19.08 -3.78
C ASP A 346 42.87 -17.93 -4.82
N CYS A 347 42.59 -16.71 -4.36
CA CYS A 347 42.58 -15.49 -5.16
C CYS A 347 43.96 -15.16 -5.77
N LYS A 348 43.97 -14.66 -7.02
CA LYS A 348 44.76 -13.50 -7.49
C LYS A 348 44.48 -13.16 -8.95
N GLU A 349 43.83 -12.02 -9.17
CA GLU A 349 44.08 -11.14 -10.33
C GLU A 349 45.53 -10.59 -10.25
N PRO A 350 46.20 -10.16 -11.35
CA PRO A 350 45.68 -9.08 -12.22
C PRO A 350 46.12 -9.07 -13.70
N SER A 351 45.57 -8.10 -14.43
CA SER A 351 46.14 -7.30 -15.55
C SER A 351 45.41 -7.36 -16.91
N GLN A 352 44.69 -6.25 -17.17
CA GLN A 352 44.69 -5.39 -18.38
C GLN A 352 45.63 -5.84 -19.52
N SER A 353 45.32 -5.83 -20.82
CA SER A 353 44.46 -4.97 -21.66
C SER A 353 44.50 -5.51 -23.12
N PRO A 354 44.17 -4.71 -24.15
CA PRO A 354 42.91 -4.64 -24.89
C PRO A 354 43.00 -5.34 -26.27
N PHE A 355 41.92 -5.44 -27.04
CA PHE A 355 41.91 -5.05 -28.47
C PHE A 355 40.56 -5.31 -29.18
N LYS A 356 40.07 -4.22 -29.78
CA LYS A 356 39.43 -4.05 -31.10
C LYS A 356 38.03 -4.63 -31.39
N GLU A 357 37.15 -3.65 -31.59
CA GLU A 357 36.07 -3.57 -32.57
C GLU A 357 36.39 -4.25 -33.91
N GLN A 358 35.37 -4.88 -34.47
CA GLN A 358 35.13 -4.89 -35.91
C GLN A 358 33.62 -4.96 -36.16
N GLU A 359 33.07 -3.87 -36.70
CA GLU A 359 31.84 -3.87 -37.47
C GLU A 359 32.05 -4.66 -38.77
N LEU A 360 31.02 -5.39 -39.21
CA LEU A 360 30.66 -5.43 -40.63
C LEU A 360 29.24 -5.96 -40.85
N ASP A 361 28.55 -5.20 -41.68
CA ASP A 361 27.22 -5.34 -42.23
C ASP A 361 26.87 -6.72 -42.81
N GLY A 362 25.57 -7.02 -42.88
CA GLY A 362 25.06 -8.13 -43.66
C GLY A 362 23.55 -8.34 -43.60
N ASN A 363 22.80 -7.49 -44.32
CA ASN A 363 21.40 -7.65 -44.72
C ASN A 363 20.98 -9.11 -44.98
N THR A 364 19.84 -9.56 -44.42
CA THR A 364 18.85 -10.32 -45.21
C THR A 364 17.46 -10.36 -44.57
N THR A 365 16.50 -9.87 -45.35
CA THR A 365 15.06 -9.97 -45.20
C THR A 365 14.57 -11.42 -45.33
N HIS A 366 13.78 -11.92 -44.38
CA HIS A 366 12.76 -12.94 -44.66
C HIS A 366 11.52 -12.80 -43.78
N LYS A 367 10.47 -12.24 -44.37
CA LYS A 367 9.06 -12.52 -44.04
C LYS A 367 8.81 -14.03 -44.09
N ARG A 368 8.20 -14.61 -43.05
CA ARG A 368 7.28 -15.76 -43.11
C ARG A 368 6.34 -15.69 -41.89
N ARG A 369 5.12 -15.19 -42.07
CA ARG A 369 3.87 -15.88 -42.43
C ARG A 369 3.30 -16.73 -41.28
N ARG A 370 2.19 -16.19 -40.78
CA ARG A 370 1.18 -16.74 -39.88
C ARG A 370 0.47 -17.89 -40.60
N GLU A 371 0.37 -19.07 -39.99
CA GLU A 371 -0.64 -20.06 -40.34
C GLU A 371 -1.22 -20.68 -39.06
N ASP A 372 -2.53 -20.49 -38.91
CA ASP A 372 -3.40 -21.20 -37.99
C ASP A 372 -3.62 -22.63 -38.52
N SER A 373 -3.62 -23.62 -37.64
CA SER A 373 -4.13 -24.95 -37.98
C SER A 373 -4.95 -25.53 -36.83
N ILE A 374 -6.25 -25.64 -37.12
CA ILE A 374 -7.28 -26.40 -36.41
C ILE A 374 -7.03 -27.90 -36.61
N SER A 375 -7.18 -28.69 -35.55
CA SER A 375 -7.49 -30.12 -35.68
C SER A 375 -8.42 -30.61 -34.57
N LYS A 376 -9.60 -31.06 -34.99
CA LYS A 376 -10.65 -31.76 -34.24
C LYS A 376 -10.34 -33.25 -34.14
N SER A 377 -10.68 -33.87 -33.01
CA SER A 377 -11.32 -35.20 -32.85
C SER A 377 -11.67 -35.35 -31.36
N GLY A 378 -12.75 -35.97 -30.88
CA GLY A 378 -13.82 -36.74 -31.50
C GLY A 378 -14.40 -37.72 -30.46
N THR A 379 -15.50 -37.32 -29.81
CA THR A 379 -16.67 -38.11 -29.36
C THR A 379 -16.55 -39.44 -28.58
N THR A 380 -17.28 -39.50 -27.47
CA THR A 380 -18.12 -40.66 -27.07
C THR A 380 -19.49 -40.19 -26.56
N LYS A 381 -20.56 -40.71 -27.18
CA LYS A 381 -22.01 -40.60 -26.83
C LYS A 381 -22.33 -41.68 -25.76
N THR A 382 -23.42 -41.78 -24.99
CA THR A 382 -24.88 -41.40 -25.01
C THR A 382 -25.46 -41.86 -23.63
N PRO A 383 -26.77 -41.80 -23.26
CA PRO A 383 -27.98 -41.34 -23.96
C PRO A 383 -28.93 -40.39 -23.18
N GLN A 384 -29.95 -39.95 -23.92
CA GLN A 384 -31.02 -38.99 -23.63
C GLN A 384 -32.13 -39.52 -22.69
N SER A 385 -32.87 -38.58 -22.07
CA SER A 385 -34.34 -38.62 -22.09
C SER A 385 -34.90 -37.19 -22.20
N LYS A 386 -35.90 -37.01 -23.07
CA LYS A 386 -36.70 -35.79 -23.31
C LYS A 386 -38.18 -36.17 -23.19
N SER A 387 -38.99 -35.32 -22.56
CA SER A 387 -40.43 -35.17 -22.79
C SER A 387 -40.69 -33.67 -23.02
N ARG A 388 -40.97 -33.26 -24.26
CA ARG A 388 -42.28 -33.05 -24.92
C ARG A 388 -43.06 -31.83 -24.40
N THR A 389 -43.25 -30.93 -25.36
CA THR A 389 -44.04 -29.70 -25.46
C THR A 389 -45.54 -29.88 -25.22
N ASN A 390 -46.22 -28.80 -24.85
CA ASN A 390 -47.47 -28.37 -25.49
C ASN A 390 -47.66 -26.86 -25.35
N ASP A 391 -48.13 -26.26 -26.44
CA ASP A 391 -48.48 -24.87 -26.65
C ASP A 391 -49.96 -24.86 -27.06
N SER A 392 -50.78 -23.96 -26.48
CA SER A 392 -52.03 -23.49 -27.10
C SER A 392 -52.76 -22.43 -26.24
N GLU A 393 -52.93 -21.25 -26.85
CA GLU A 393 -54.09 -20.32 -26.77
C GLU A 393 -54.29 -19.50 -25.48
N ARG A 394 -54.69 -18.21 -25.46
CA ARG A 394 -55.22 -17.27 -26.46
C ARG A 394 -55.25 -15.84 -25.88
N LYS A 395 -54.82 -14.86 -26.70
CA LYS A 395 -55.42 -13.54 -27.01
C LYS A 395 -56.16 -12.69 -25.94
N ARG A 396 -55.77 -11.40 -25.95
CA ARG A 396 -56.50 -10.09 -25.79
C ARG A 396 -55.91 -9.27 -24.63
N LYS A 397 -55.58 -7.98 -24.72
CA LYS A 397 -55.74 -6.85 -25.66
C LYS A 397 -54.73 -5.78 -25.16
N SER A 398 -53.90 -5.12 -25.99
CA SER A 398 -54.10 -3.76 -26.56
C SER A 398 -54.62 -2.76 -25.50
N LEU A 399 -54.08 -1.60 -25.15
CA LEU A 399 -53.30 -0.48 -25.73
C LEU A 399 -52.96 0.41 -24.48
N GLY A 400 -52.02 1.34 -24.46
CA GLY A 400 -51.31 2.00 -25.53
C GLY A 400 -50.17 2.84 -24.97
N CYS A 401 -49.21 3.07 -25.85
CA CYS A 401 -48.25 4.16 -25.80
C CYS A 401 -48.94 5.38 -26.43
N ILE A 402 -48.73 6.60 -25.91
CA ILE A 402 -48.65 7.87 -26.66
C ILE A 402 -48.14 9.00 -25.75
N CYS A 403 -47.04 9.60 -26.24
CA CYS A 403 -46.56 10.98 -26.25
C CYS A 403 -46.37 11.86 -25.00
N CYS A 404 -45.13 12.36 -24.92
CA CYS A 404 -44.73 13.78 -25.02
C CYS A 404 -45.70 14.84 -24.49
N THR A 405 -45.33 15.49 -23.37
CA THR A 405 -44.75 16.85 -23.34
C THR A 405 -44.05 17.06 -22.01
#